data_AF-A0A518HL63-F1
#
_entry.id   AF-A0A518HL63-F1
#
_cell.length_a   1.000
_cell.length_b   1.000
_cell.length_c   1.000
_cell.angle_alpha   90.00
_cell.angle_beta   90.00
_cell.angle_gamma   90.00
#
_symmetry.space_group_name_H-M   'P 1'
#
loop_
_entity.id
_entity.type
_entity.pdbx_description
1 polymer ?
#
loop_
_entity_poly.entity_id
_entity_poly.type
_entity_poly.pdbx_seq_one_letter_code
_entity_poly.pdbx_strand_id
1 'polypeptide(L)'
;MVMKGSLRIQKVVGDMHQLRRSQWMAIAESDPELTDPPPRMGRNPANGQLMQLRLPPDERALETDGEIIGRFFWDTIHYPSPGSDGPAWDDELGTVTANYALEHEDHVRSIAELFASIMDAELVLD
;
A
#
# COMPACT_ATOMS: atom_id res chain seq x y z
N MET A 1 -12.71 -6.00 11.04
CA MET A 1 -13.08 -4.72 10.40
C MET A 1 -13.24 -4.93 8.90
N VAL A 2 -14.25 -4.33 8.29
CA VAL A 2 -14.50 -4.36 6.84
C VAL A 2 -14.04 -3.02 6.26
N MET A 3 -13.04 -3.05 5.37
CA MET A 3 -12.63 -1.86 4.62
C MET A 3 -13.73 -1.46 3.63
N LYS A 4 -13.94 -0.16 3.42
CA LYS A 4 -15.09 0.38 2.67
C LYS A 4 -14.73 0.95 1.30
N GLY A 5 -13.50 1.38 1.11
CA GLY A 5 -12.99 1.84 -0.17
C GLY A 5 -11.46 1.90 -0.19
N SER A 6 -10.93 2.27 -1.34
CA SER A 6 -9.50 2.41 -1.59
C SER A 6 -9.19 3.77 -2.23
N LEU A 7 -7.99 4.26 -1.97
CA LEU A 7 -7.35 5.39 -2.63
C LEU A 7 -6.02 4.89 -3.17
N ARG A 8 -5.53 5.45 -4.27
CA ARG A 8 -4.26 5.06 -4.87
C ARG A 8 -3.33 6.26 -5.02
N ILE A 9 -2.13 6.17 -4.45
CA ILE A 9 -1.04 7.11 -4.69
C ILE A 9 -0.18 6.58 -5.83
N GLN A 10 -0.02 7.39 -6.87
CA GLN A 10 0.72 6.99 -8.06
C GLN A 10 1.48 8.16 -8.68
N LYS A 11 2.59 7.86 -9.37
CA LYS A 11 3.30 8.83 -10.21
C LYS A 11 3.44 8.25 -11.60
N VAL A 12 2.74 8.83 -12.57
CA VAL A 12 2.76 8.38 -13.97
C VAL A 12 3.31 9.50 -14.85
N VAL A 13 4.31 9.19 -15.67
CA VAL A 13 4.89 10.12 -16.65
C VAL A 13 4.81 9.49 -18.03
N GLY A 14 3.92 10.04 -18.87
CA GLY A 14 3.51 9.36 -20.10
C GLY A 14 2.74 8.08 -19.75
N ASP A 15 3.22 6.94 -20.24
CA ASP A 15 2.62 5.62 -19.99
C ASP A 15 3.38 4.79 -18.94
N MET A 16 4.32 5.39 -18.20
CA MET A 16 5.18 4.70 -17.24
C MET A 16 4.95 5.19 -15.82
N HIS A 17 4.83 4.29 -14.84
CA HIS A 17 4.91 4.72 -13.44
C HIS A 17 6.37 4.91 -13.04
N GLN A 18 6.56 5.86 -12.13
CA GLN A 18 7.86 6.27 -11.64
C GLN A 18 7.93 6.27 -10.12
N LEU A 19 6.81 6.01 -9.43
CA LEU A 19 6.81 5.90 -7.99
C LEU A 19 7.60 4.66 -7.59
N ARG A 20 8.51 4.81 -6.62
CA ARG A 20 9.39 3.73 -6.19
C ARG A 20 9.02 3.14 -4.84
N ARG A 21 9.09 1.81 -4.72
CA ARG A 21 8.84 1.08 -3.45
C ARG A 21 9.77 1.57 -2.35
N SER A 22 11.04 1.79 -2.66
CA SER A 22 12.02 2.36 -1.73
C SER A 22 11.63 3.74 -1.19
N GLN A 23 10.96 4.60 -1.97
CA GLN A 23 10.45 5.88 -1.48
C GLN A 23 9.31 5.68 -0.48
N TRP A 24 8.37 4.78 -0.82
CA TRP A 24 7.29 4.41 0.08
C TRP A 24 7.83 3.82 1.39
N MET A 25 8.76 2.86 1.33
CA MET A 25 9.33 2.26 2.54
C MET A 25 10.02 3.29 3.44
N ALA A 26 10.72 4.27 2.87
CA ALA A 26 11.35 5.33 3.66
C ALA A 26 10.32 6.18 4.44
N ILE A 27 9.15 6.45 3.85
CA ILE A 27 8.03 7.12 4.55
C ILE A 27 7.43 6.17 5.59
N ALA A 28 7.10 4.94 5.20
CA ALA A 28 6.49 3.92 6.05
C ALA A 28 7.33 3.59 7.30
N GLU A 29 8.65 3.75 7.25
CA GLU A 29 9.55 3.54 8.38
C GLU A 29 9.73 4.78 9.28
N SER A 30 9.48 5.98 8.76
CA SER A 30 9.75 7.23 9.46
C SER A 30 8.51 7.96 9.97
N ASP A 31 7.34 7.70 9.40
CA ASP A 31 6.10 8.35 9.78
C ASP A 31 5.54 7.76 11.09
N PRO A 32 5.36 8.56 12.15
CA PRO A 32 4.91 8.08 13.45
C PRO A 32 3.42 7.71 13.51
N GLU A 33 2.61 8.12 12.53
CA GLU A 33 1.19 7.73 12.45
C GLU A 33 1.02 6.32 11.86
N LEU A 34 2.03 5.84 11.14
CA LEU A 34 2.05 4.51 10.55
C LEU A 34 2.58 3.47 11.53
N THR A 35 1.78 2.43 11.78
CA THR A 35 2.13 1.33 12.67
C THR A 35 2.27 0.02 11.91
N ASP A 36 2.91 -0.96 12.56
CA ASP A 36 2.90 -2.33 12.05
C ASP A 36 1.47 -2.90 12.14
N PRO A 37 0.90 -3.40 11.03
CA PRO A 37 -0.40 -4.03 11.05
C PRO A 37 -0.39 -5.28 11.96
N PRO A 38 -1.54 -5.64 12.55
CA PRO A 38 -1.64 -6.81 13.40
C PRO A 38 -1.36 -8.08 12.59
N PRO A 39 -0.77 -9.12 13.23
CA PRO A 39 -0.51 -10.39 12.58
C PRO A 39 -1.76 -10.96 11.90
N ARG A 40 -1.62 -11.37 10.64
CA ARG A 40 -2.69 -12.11 9.94
C ARG A 40 -2.56 -13.59 10.29
N MET A 41 -3.68 -14.20 10.66
CA MET A 41 -3.76 -15.64 10.89
C MET A 41 -4.36 -16.32 9.67
N GLY A 42 -3.65 -17.29 9.12
CA GLY A 42 -4.11 -18.17 8.05
C GLY A 42 -4.32 -19.59 8.54
N ARG A 43 -4.70 -20.46 7.61
CA ARG A 43 -4.73 -21.91 7.82
C ARG A 43 -3.79 -22.57 6.84
N ASN A 44 -2.96 -23.47 7.34
CA ASN A 44 -2.14 -24.32 6.50
C ASN A 44 -3.07 -25.21 5.66
N PRO A 45 -2.99 -25.16 4.32
CA PRO A 45 -3.91 -25.92 3.45
C PRO A 45 -3.72 -27.44 3.55
N ALA A 46 -2.55 -27.92 3.99
CA ALA A 46 -2.26 -29.34 4.09
C ALA A 46 -2.86 -30.00 5.35
N ASN A 47 -2.95 -29.28 6.47
CA ASN A 47 -3.34 -29.86 7.76
C ASN A 47 -4.39 -29.05 8.55
N GLY A 48 -4.83 -27.91 8.02
CA GLY A 48 -5.85 -27.05 8.63
C GLY A 48 -5.42 -26.28 9.88
N GLN A 49 -4.17 -26.43 10.33
CA GLN A 49 -3.65 -25.76 11.52
C GLN A 49 -3.52 -24.26 11.29
N LEU A 50 -3.71 -23.48 12.36
CA LEU A 50 -3.50 -22.04 12.33
C LEU A 50 -2.01 -21.75 12.15
N MET A 51 -1.70 -20.78 11.30
CA MET A 51 -0.35 -20.26 11.13
C MET A 51 -0.38 -18.74 10.99
N GLN A 52 0.67 -18.08 11.46
CA GLN A 52 0.86 -16.66 11.22
C GLN A 52 1.33 -16.45 9.78
N LEU A 53 0.65 -15.56 9.05
CA LEU A 53 1.04 -15.16 7.72
C LEU A 53 2.09 -14.04 7.81
N ARG A 54 3.14 -14.17 6.99
CA ARG A 54 4.13 -13.10 6.84
C ARG A 54 3.46 -11.93 6.11
N LEU A 55 3.52 -10.76 6.70
CA LEU A 55 3.08 -9.53 6.06
C LEU A 55 4.19 -8.97 5.18
N PRO A 56 3.84 -8.32 4.05
CA PRO A 56 4.80 -7.56 3.27
C PRO A 56 5.46 -6.48 4.17
N PRO A 57 6.78 -6.25 4.05
CA PRO A 57 7.51 -5.29 4.89
C PRO A 57 7.06 -3.84 4.71
N ASP A 58 6.32 -3.59 3.64
CA ASP A 58 5.79 -2.32 3.13
C ASP A 58 4.28 -2.17 3.37
N GLU A 59 3.67 -3.05 4.14
CA GLU A 59 2.33 -2.82 4.69
C GLU A 59 2.43 -2.03 5.99
N ARG A 60 1.62 -0.97 6.12
CA ARG A 60 1.43 -0.19 7.35
C ARG A 60 -0.04 -0.02 7.66
N ALA A 61 -0.36 0.09 8.94
CA ALA A 61 -1.68 0.46 9.43
C ALA A 61 -1.68 1.93 9.86
N LEU A 62 -2.86 2.56 9.80
CA LEU A 62 -3.14 3.82 10.46
C LEU A 62 -4.08 3.51 11.62
N GLU A 63 -3.72 3.94 12.83
CA GLU A 63 -4.46 3.65 14.06
C GLU A 63 -4.90 4.94 14.77
N THR A 64 -6.12 4.97 15.27
CA THR A 64 -6.62 6.01 16.19
C THR A 64 -7.29 5.34 17.38
N ASP A 65 -6.99 5.79 18.60
CA ASP A 65 -7.59 5.27 19.83
C ASP A 65 -7.55 3.73 19.98
N GLY A 66 -6.52 3.09 19.41
CA GLY A 66 -6.35 1.63 19.41
C GLY A 66 -7.18 0.87 18.36
N GLU A 67 -7.87 1.58 17.46
CA GLU A 67 -8.55 1.02 16.31
C GLU A 67 -7.78 1.32 15.02
N ILE A 68 -7.58 0.29 14.20
CA ILE A 68 -7.03 0.46 12.85
C ILE A 68 -8.11 1.09 12.00
N ILE A 69 -7.85 2.25 11.42
CA ILE A 69 -8.81 2.97 10.56
C ILE A 69 -8.41 2.97 9.09
N GLY A 70 -7.17 2.61 8.80
CA GLY A 70 -6.67 2.50 7.44
C GLY A 70 -5.48 1.58 7.29
N ARG A 71 -5.15 1.23 6.05
CA ARG A 71 -3.96 0.46 5.72
C ARG A 71 -3.35 0.95 4.43
N PHE A 72 -2.04 1.07 4.42
CA PHE A 72 -1.24 1.43 3.27
C PHE A 72 -0.37 0.24 2.87
N PHE A 73 -0.32 -0.09 1.59
CA PHE A 73 0.55 -1.16 1.08
C PHE A 73 0.95 -0.88 -0.36
N TRP A 74 2.07 -1.48 -0.76
CA TRP A 74 2.58 -1.39 -2.11
C TRP A 74 1.87 -2.38 -3.04
N ASP A 75 1.47 -1.88 -4.20
CA ASP A 75 1.02 -2.70 -5.32
C ASP A 75 2.00 -2.54 -6.48
N THR A 76 2.75 -3.61 -6.77
CA THR A 76 3.67 -3.66 -7.91
C THR A 76 2.90 -3.60 -9.21
N ILE A 77 3.41 -2.83 -10.18
CA ILE A 77 2.79 -2.71 -11.51
C ILE A 77 3.62 -3.45 -12.55
N HIS A 78 2.91 -4.10 -13.47
CA HIS A 78 3.53 -4.80 -14.59
C HIS A 78 3.67 -3.86 -15.79
N TYR A 79 4.89 -3.68 -16.29
CA TYR A 79 5.11 -3.04 -17.58
C TYR A 79 5.27 -4.09 -18.67
N PRO A 80 4.57 -3.94 -19.81
CA PRO A 80 5.04 -4.56 -21.05
C PRO A 80 6.38 -3.88 -21.42
N SER A 81 7.48 -4.62 -21.34
CA SER A 81 8.78 -4.10 -21.77
C SER A 81 8.88 -4.14 -23.29
N PRO A 82 9.22 -3.03 -23.97
CA PRO A 82 9.43 -3.04 -25.41
C PRO A 82 10.63 -3.92 -25.76
N GLY A 83 10.40 -5.04 -26.46
CA GLY A 83 11.44 -5.94 -26.94
C GLY A 83 11.70 -7.19 -26.08
N SER A 84 10.87 -7.46 -25.05
CA SER A 84 10.85 -8.75 -24.35
C SER A 84 9.55 -9.50 -24.64
N ASP A 85 9.62 -10.83 -24.79
CA ASP A 85 8.46 -11.72 -24.98
C ASP A 85 7.58 -11.88 -23.70
N GLY A 86 7.66 -10.92 -22.76
CA GLY A 86 6.93 -10.95 -21.50
C GLY A 86 7.09 -9.64 -20.72
N PRO A 87 6.23 -9.40 -19.71
CA PRO A 87 6.33 -8.22 -18.86
C PRO A 87 7.69 -8.23 -18.13
N ALA A 88 8.37 -7.09 -18.11
CA ALA A 88 9.51 -6.93 -17.22
C ALA A 88 8.98 -6.61 -15.83
N TRP A 89 9.37 -7.43 -14.86
CA TRP A 89 9.08 -7.20 -13.45
C TRP A 89 10.06 -6.15 -12.94
N ASP A 90 9.56 -4.96 -12.62
CA ASP A 90 10.29 -4.04 -11.77
C ASP A 90 9.52 -3.92 -10.45
N ASP A 91 9.92 -4.73 -9.46
CA ASP A 91 9.31 -4.74 -8.13
C ASP A 91 9.48 -3.41 -7.39
N GLU A 92 10.35 -2.53 -7.89
CA GLU A 92 10.48 -1.16 -7.38
C GLU A 92 9.42 -0.22 -7.96
N LEU A 93 8.71 -0.53 -9.05
CA LEU A 93 7.72 0.37 -9.64
C LEU A 93 6.29 -0.07 -9.35
N GLY A 94 5.45 0.89 -8.95
CA GLY A 94 4.13 0.56 -8.46
C GLY A 94 3.33 1.74 -7.95
N THR A 95 2.34 1.42 -7.13
CA THR A 95 1.49 2.39 -6.44
C THR A 95 1.41 2.06 -4.96
N VAL A 96 1.08 3.07 -4.14
CA VAL A 96 0.66 2.81 -2.76
C VAL A 96 -0.86 2.83 -2.72
N THR A 97 -1.47 1.73 -2.27
CA THR A 97 -2.92 1.66 -2.06
C THR A 97 -3.22 1.89 -0.59
N ALA A 98 -4.14 2.83 -0.34
CA ALA A 98 -4.65 3.16 0.97
C ALA A 98 -6.11 2.69 1.09
N ASN A 99 -6.36 1.72 1.96
CA ASN A 99 -7.72 1.29 2.31
C ASN A 99 -8.18 2.01 3.58
N TYR A 100 -9.47 2.30 3.67
CA TYR A 100 -10.06 2.94 4.86
C TYR A 100 -11.27 2.20 5.41
N ALA A 101 -11.44 2.29 6.72
CA ALA A 101 -12.64 1.89 7.44
C ALA A 101 -13.80 2.86 7.17
N LEU A 102 -15.04 2.42 7.44
CA LEU A 102 -16.21 3.28 7.31
C LEU A 102 -16.02 4.56 8.15
N GLU A 103 -16.44 5.71 7.65
CA GLU A 103 -16.37 7.02 8.34
C GLU A 103 -14.96 7.60 8.52
N HIS A 104 -13.90 6.89 8.12
CA HIS A 104 -12.51 7.34 8.24
C HIS A 104 -11.86 7.76 6.92
N GLU A 105 -12.65 7.88 5.84
CA GLU A 105 -12.16 8.25 4.52
C GLU A 105 -11.38 9.56 4.53
N ASP A 106 -11.92 10.64 5.12
CA ASP A 106 -11.28 11.95 5.09
C ASP A 106 -9.94 11.97 5.84
N HIS A 107 -9.83 11.19 6.93
CA HIS A 107 -8.57 11.08 7.68
C HIS A 107 -7.53 10.33 6.85
N VAL A 108 -7.87 9.14 6.34
CA VAL A 108 -6.95 8.36 5.51
C VAL A 108 -6.58 9.12 4.23
N ARG A 109 -7.53 9.84 3.63
CA ARG A 109 -7.29 10.71 2.47
C ARG A 109 -6.30 11.82 2.79
N SER A 110 -6.46 12.53 3.91
CA SER A 110 -5.54 13.61 4.31
C SER A 110 -4.09 13.11 4.46
N ILE A 111 -3.91 11.93 5.04
CA ILE A 111 -2.60 11.27 5.17
C ILE A 111 -2.08 10.82 3.80
N ALA A 112 -2.94 10.25 2.95
CA ALA A 112 -2.56 9.85 1.60
C ALA A 112 -2.16 11.05 0.72
N GLU A 113 -2.82 12.20 0.86
CA GLU A 113 -2.47 13.45 0.19
C GLU A 113 -1.08 13.97 0.63
N LEU A 114 -0.79 13.90 1.94
CA LEU A 114 0.54 14.23 2.48
C LEU A 114 1.62 13.33 1.86
N PHE A 115 1.40 12.02 1.85
CA PHE A 115 2.36 11.07 1.27
C PHE A 115 2.53 11.26 -0.24
N ALA A 116 1.44 11.49 -0.97
CA ALA A 116 1.50 11.82 -2.39
C ALA A 116 2.37 13.08 -2.64
N SER A 117 2.19 14.13 -1.82
CA SER A 117 3.01 15.34 -1.90
C SER A 117 4.49 15.08 -1.61
N ILE A 118 4.82 14.26 -0.61
CA ILE A 118 6.22 13.92 -0.26
C ILE A 118 6.89 13.14 -1.40
N MET A 119 6.14 12.26 -2.06
CA MET A 119 6.64 11.41 -3.14
C MET A 119 6.61 12.10 -4.52
N ASP A 120 6.16 13.36 -4.61
CA ASP A 120 5.91 14.06 -5.88
C ASP A 120 5.05 13.19 -6.81
N ALA A 121 3.91 12.75 -6.25
CA ALA A 121 2.94 11.83 -6.81
C ALA A 121 1.53 12.41 -6.71
N GLU A 122 0.57 11.74 -7.34
CA GLU A 122 -0.84 12.10 -7.36
C GLU A 122 -1.67 11.11 -6.54
N LEU A 123 -2.75 11.60 -5.93
CA LEU A 123 -3.76 10.77 -5.29
C LEU A 123 -4.94 10.56 -6.25
N VAL A 124 -5.32 9.31 -6.47
CA VAL A 124 -6.43 8.90 -7.33
C VAL A 124 -7.47 8.16 -6.48
N LEU A 125 -8.74 8.51 -6.70
CA LEU A 125 -9.88 7.80 -6.11
C LEU A 125 -10.23 6.60 -7.00
N ASP A 126 -10.33 5.41 -6.41
CA ASP A 126 -10.78 4.18 -7.09
C ASP A 126 -12.31 4.09 -7.20
#